data_AF-A0A367UJC2-F1
#
_entry.id   AF-A0A367UJC2-F1
#
_cell.length_a   1.000
_cell.length_b   1.000
_cell.length_c   1.000
_cell.angle_alpha   90.00
_cell.angle_beta   90.00
_cell.angle_gamma   90.00
#
_symmetry.space_group_name_H-M   'P 1'
#
loop_
_entity.id
_entity.type
_entity.pdbx_description
1 polymer ?
#
loop_
_entity_poly.entity_id
_entity_poly.type
_entity_poly.pdbx_seq_one_letter_code
_entity_poly.pdbx_strand_id
1 'polypeptide(L)'
;MFVKEEDGAALARCVDFGITISVWDWTDEQFEVAKNLMKAMSDYLSGAFSYGLSIGEMEEDIITNFGGSFIDVDIEFVKPDEVRVLLVPVGLY
;
A
#
# COMPACT_ATOMS: atom_id res chain seq x y z
N MET A 1 -8.15 -6.80 -12.31
CA MET A 1 -7.36 -7.92 -12.87
C MET A 1 -6.19 -8.09 -11.93
N PHE A 2 -6.16 -9.18 -11.16
CA PHE A 2 -5.09 -9.45 -10.20
C PHE A 2 -3.98 -10.20 -10.93
N VAL A 3 -2.74 -9.72 -10.83
CA VAL A 3 -1.56 -10.37 -11.40
C VAL A 3 -0.71 -10.83 -10.23
N LYS A 4 -0.43 -12.13 -10.19
CA LYS A 4 0.47 -12.77 -9.23
C LYS A 4 1.87 -12.72 -9.83
N GLU A 5 2.83 -12.05 -9.19
CA GLU A 5 4.25 -12.27 -9.48
C GLU A 5 4.90 -13.00 -8.31
N GLU A 6 5.61 -14.07 -8.66
CA GLU A 6 6.35 -14.97 -7.78
C GLU A 6 7.59 -14.27 -7.22
N ASP A 7 7.59 -13.97 -5.92
CA ASP A 7 8.76 -14.14 -5.04
C ASP A 7 8.29 -13.86 -3.60
N GLY A 8 8.02 -14.93 -2.85
CA GLY A 8 7.91 -14.92 -1.37
C GLY A 8 6.72 -14.22 -0.71
N ALA A 9 6.05 -13.26 -1.36
CA ALA A 9 4.93 -12.51 -0.79
C ALA A 9 3.68 -12.66 -1.66
N ALA A 10 2.57 -13.05 -1.04
CA ALA A 10 1.27 -12.96 -1.68
C ALA A 10 0.93 -11.47 -1.91
N LEU A 11 1.14 -10.98 -3.12
CA LEU A 11 0.84 -9.61 -3.52
C LEU A 11 -0.65 -9.49 -3.88
N ALA A 12 -1.48 -9.07 -2.93
CA ALA A 12 -2.84 -8.65 -3.23
C ALA A 12 -2.83 -7.18 -3.68
N ARG A 13 -3.42 -6.87 -4.86
CA ARG A 13 -3.28 -5.58 -5.56
C ARG A 13 -4.61 -4.83 -5.67
N CYS A 14 -4.68 -3.62 -5.14
CA CYS A 14 -5.73 -2.64 -5.49
C CYS A 14 -5.14 -1.63 -6.50
N VAL A 15 -5.89 -1.31 -7.57
CA VAL A 15 -5.51 -0.27 -8.54
C VAL A 15 -6.57 0.81 -8.53
N ASP A 16 -6.24 1.96 -7.94
CA ASP A 16 -7.07 3.17 -8.02
C ASP A 16 -6.15 4.38 -8.32
N PHE A 17 -6.53 5.22 -9.28
CA PHE A 17 -5.72 6.37 -9.74
C PHE A 17 -4.25 6.07 -10.11
N GLY A 18 -3.94 4.84 -10.55
CA GLY A 18 -2.58 4.42 -10.86
C GLY A 18 -1.75 3.99 -9.65
N ILE A 19 -2.30 4.09 -8.44
CA ILE A 19 -1.68 3.60 -7.21
C ILE A 19 -1.95 2.10 -7.08
N THR A 20 -0.89 1.36 -6.84
CA THR A 20 -0.85 -0.09 -6.65
C THR A 20 -0.41 -0.38 -5.23
N ILE A 21 -1.35 -0.81 -4.40
CA ILE A 21 -1.04 -1.20 -3.02
C ILE A 21 -0.88 -2.71 -2.96
N SER A 22 0.22 -3.15 -2.36
CA SER A 22 0.55 -4.54 -2.11
C SER A 22 0.89 -4.72 -0.63
N VAL A 23 0.41 -5.81 -0.03
CA VAL A 23 0.68 -6.10 1.39
C VAL A 23 1.41 -7.43 1.51
N TRP A 24 2.51 -7.44 2.26
CA TRP A 24 3.31 -8.63 2.46
C TRP A 24 2.54 -9.70 3.23
N ASP A 25 2.59 -10.94 2.72
CA ASP A 25 2.02 -12.15 3.34
C ASP A 25 0.51 -12.08 3.63
N TRP A 26 -0.22 -11.23 2.91
CA TRP A 26 -1.68 -11.21 2.96
C TRP A 26 -2.27 -12.10 1.88
N THR A 27 -3.24 -12.93 2.26
CA THR A 27 -4.06 -13.67 1.30
C THR A 27 -5.10 -12.75 0.64
N ASP A 28 -5.64 -13.19 -0.50
CA ASP A 28 -6.73 -12.47 -1.18
C ASP A 28 -7.95 -12.24 -0.25
N GLU A 29 -8.25 -13.19 0.65
CA GLU A 29 -9.34 -13.05 1.62
C GLU A 29 -9.05 -11.97 2.66
N GLN A 30 -7.82 -11.89 3.18
CA GLN A 30 -7.42 -10.82 4.10
C GLN A 30 -7.49 -9.46 3.41
N PHE A 31 -7.10 -9.40 2.14
CA PHE A 31 -7.19 -8.19 1.34
C PHE A 31 -8.64 -7.75 1.11
N GLU A 32 -9.55 -8.68 0.81
CA GLU A 32 -10.98 -8.37 0.65
C GLU A 32 -11.61 -7.83 1.94
N VAL A 33 -11.25 -8.39 3.10
CA VAL A 33 -11.67 -7.87 4.41
C VAL A 33 -11.12 -6.45 4.63
N ALA A 34 -9.88 -6.21 4.23
CA ALA A 34 -9.20 -4.93 4.37
C ALA A 34 -9.46 -3.95 3.22
N LYS A 35 -10.34 -4.25 2.25
CA LYS A 35 -10.48 -3.42 1.03
C LYS A 35 -10.82 -1.96 1.33
N ASN A 36 -11.59 -1.69 2.38
CA ASN A 36 -11.97 -0.33 2.77
C ASN A 36 -10.76 0.44 3.31
N LEU A 37 -9.86 -0.24 4.03
CA LEU A 37 -8.60 0.30 4.49
C LEU A 37 -7.69 0.61 3.30
N MET A 38 -7.56 -0.34 2.36
CA MET A 38 -6.77 -0.16 1.14
C MET A 38 -7.28 1.03 0.30
N LYS A 39 -8.60 1.18 0.20
CA LYS A 39 -9.22 2.34 -0.46
C LYS A 39 -8.89 3.65 0.25
N ALA A 40 -9.08 3.72 1.57
CA ALA A 40 -8.76 4.93 2.33
C ALA A 40 -7.28 5.33 2.19
N MET A 41 -6.39 4.35 2.15
CA MET A 41 -4.96 4.58 1.93
C MET A 41 -4.66 5.09 0.51
N SER A 42 -5.31 4.51 -0.51
CA SER A 42 -5.19 4.99 -1.89
C SER A 42 -5.69 6.43 -2.03
N ASP A 43 -6.83 6.77 -1.42
CA ASP A 43 -7.39 8.12 -1.44
C ASP A 43 -6.44 9.12 -0.75
N TYR A 44 -5.86 8.74 0.40
CA TYR A 44 -4.86 9.52 1.11
C TYR A 44 -3.62 9.76 0.24
N LEU A 45 -3.03 8.71 -0.33
CA LEU A 45 -1.82 8.80 -1.15
C LEU A 45 -2.04 9.64 -2.41
N SER A 46 -3.20 9.51 -3.06
CA SER A 46 -3.56 10.36 -4.20
C SER A 46 -3.64 11.83 -3.79
N GLY A 47 -4.21 12.11 -2.62
CA GLY A 47 -4.27 13.46 -2.06
C GLY A 47 -2.88 14.01 -1.71
N ALA A 48 -2.04 13.19 -1.06
CA ALA A 48 -0.70 13.56 -0.64
C ALA A 48 0.21 13.83 -1.83
N PHE A 49 0.14 12.99 -2.87
CA PHE A 49 0.85 13.18 -4.12
C PHE A 49 0.43 14.48 -4.82
N SER A 50 -0.89 14.75 -4.88
CA SER A 50 -1.40 16.00 -5.46
C SER A 50 -0.98 17.24 -4.68
N TYR A 51 -0.78 17.11 -3.37
CA TYR A 51 -0.28 18.17 -2.50
C TYR A 51 1.24 18.38 -2.62
N GLY A 52 1.95 17.44 -3.24
CA GLY A 52 3.40 17.51 -3.43
C GLY A 52 4.21 17.09 -2.20
N LEU A 53 3.63 16.26 -1.33
CA LEU A 53 4.38 15.61 -0.24
C LEU A 53 5.50 14.74 -0.82
N SER A 54 6.61 14.63 -0.10
CA SER A 54 7.67 13.70 -0.45
C SER A 54 7.30 12.27 -0.05
N ILE A 55 7.96 11.28 -0.67
CA ILE A 55 7.74 9.86 -0.37
C ILE A 55 7.93 9.58 1.12
N GLY A 56 9.03 10.03 1.70
CA GLY A 56 9.33 9.78 3.12
C GLY A 56 8.29 10.38 4.07
N GLU A 57 7.72 11.55 3.73
CA GLU A 57 6.62 12.13 4.52
C GLU A 57 5.35 11.28 4.40
N MET A 58 5.04 10.75 3.21
CA MET A 58 3.90 9.84 3.03
C MET A 58 4.08 8.53 3.79
N GLU A 59 5.28 7.95 3.78
CA GLU A 59 5.60 6.72 4.52
C GLU A 59 5.44 6.94 6.03
N GLU A 60 6.01 8.02 6.57
CA GLU A 60 5.90 8.37 7.98
C GLU A 60 4.44 8.65 8.38
N ASP A 61 3.68 9.36 7.55
CA ASP A 61 2.26 9.62 7.77
C ASP A 61 1.44 8.34 7.71
N ILE A 62 1.75 7.40 6.81
CA ILE A 62 1.03 6.12 6.76
C ILE A 62 1.31 5.32 8.04
N ILE A 63 2.58 5.21 8.43
CA ILE A 63 2.98 4.53 9.66
C ILE A 63 2.37 5.21 10.88
N THR A 64 2.17 6.52 10.87
CA THR A 64 1.59 7.27 12.01
C THR A 64 0.06 7.18 12.03
N ASN A 65 -0.61 7.40 10.90
CA ASN A 65 -2.08 7.45 10.80
C ASN A 65 -2.72 6.07 10.74
N PHE A 66 -2.03 5.08 10.16
CA PHE A 66 -2.43 3.67 10.14
C PHE A 66 -1.62 2.83 11.16
N GLY A 67 -0.88 3.52 12.03
CA GLY A 67 0.03 2.99 13.03
C GLY A 67 -0.62 2.09 14.05
N GLY A 68 -0.22 0.82 14.02
CA GLY A 68 -0.83 -0.27 14.77
C GLY A 68 -1.14 -1.46 13.87
N SER A 69 -1.25 -1.24 12.55
CA SER A 69 -1.46 -2.31 11.57
C SER A 69 -0.20 -2.66 10.76
N PHE A 70 0.77 -1.74 10.61
CA PHE A 70 1.98 -1.94 9.81
C PHE A 70 3.27 -1.55 10.55
N ILE A 71 4.33 -2.35 10.38
CA ILE A 71 5.68 -2.10 10.92
C ILE A 71 6.57 -1.34 9.95
N ASP A 72 6.28 -1.46 8.66
CA ASP A 72 7.08 -0.86 7.60
C ASP A 72 6.20 -0.57 6.38
N VAL A 73 6.55 0.50 5.66
CA VAL A 73 5.85 1.00 4.48
C VAL A 73 6.91 1.51 3.53
N ASP A 74 6.95 0.94 2.34
CA ASP A 74 7.88 1.35 1.28
C ASP A 74 7.07 1.79 0.06
N ILE A 75 7.35 2.99 -0.43
CA ILE A 75 6.64 3.60 -1.56
C ILE A 75 7.61 3.86 -2.70
N GLU A 76 7.35 3.25 -3.86
CA GLU A 76 8.17 3.38 -5.06
C GLU A 76 7.38 3.96 -6.23
N PHE A 77 7.95 4.95 -6.92
CA PHE A 77 7.44 5.40 -8.21
C PHE A 77 7.96 4.51 -9.33
N VAL A 78 7.08 3.68 -9.89
CA VAL A 78 7.44 2.79 -11.00
C VAL A 78 7.26 3.50 -12.35
N LYS A 79 6.24 4.36 -12.45
CA LYS A 79 6.01 5.24 -13.60
C LYS A 79 5.49 6.60 -13.12
N PRO A 80 5.51 7.64 -13.98
CA PRO A 80 4.96 8.96 -13.63
C PRO A 80 3.50 8.93 -13.16
N ASP A 81 2.77 7.88 -13.53
CA ASP A 81 1.37 7.62 -13.23
C ASP A 81 1.16 6.31 -12.43
N GLU A 82 2.24 5.63 -12.01
CA GLU A 82 2.15 4.37 -11.26
C GLU A 82 2.99 4.43 -9.98
N VAL A 83 2.30 4.41 -8.84
CA VAL A 83 2.92 4.33 -7.51
C VAL A 83 2.74 2.92 -6.98
N ARG A 84 3.80 2.28 -6.50
CA ARG A 84 3.72 1.02 -5.76
C ARG A 84 3.92 1.28 -4.29
N VAL A 85 3.10 0.65 -3.48
CA VAL A 85 3.17 0.72 -2.03
C VAL A 85 3.29 -0.71 -1.52
N LEU A 86 4.35 -0.99 -0.78
CA LEU A 86 4.54 -2.24 -0.08
C LEU A 86 4.29 -2.00 1.41
N LEU A 87 3.33 -2.74 1.97
CA LEU A 87 3.00 -2.66 3.39
C LEU A 87 3.44 -3.94 4.09
N VAL A 88 4.10 -3.80 5.24
CA VAL A 88 4.48 -4.94 6.10
C VAL A 88 3.65 -4.88 7.39
N PRO A 89 2.72 -5.82 7.63
CA PRO A 89 1.82 -5.76 8.77
C PRO A 89 2.49 -6.09 10.13
N VAL A 90 1.95 -5.56 11.23
CA VAL A 90 2.33 -5.92 12.61
C VAL A 90 1.71 -7.28 12.95
N GLY A 91 2.49 -8.37 12.89
CA GLY A 91 2.02 -9.67 13.40
C GLY A 91 2.42 -10.93 12.63
N LEU A 92 3.59 -10.96 11.98
CA LEU A 92 4.14 -12.17 11.35
C LEU A 92 5.38 -12.67 12.10
N TYR A 93 5.24 -12.96 13.39
CA TYR A 93 6.21 -13.72 14.20
C TYR A 93 5.48 -14.58 15.23
#